data_AF-A0A098M2U2-F1
#
_entry.id   AF-A0A098M2U2-F1
#
_cell.length_a   1.000
_cell.length_b   1.000
_cell.length_c   1.000
_cell.angle_alpha   90.00
_cell.angle_beta   90.00
_cell.angle_gamma   90.00
#
_symmetry.space_group_name_H-M   'P 1'
#
loop_
_entity.id
_entity.type
_entity.pdbx_description
1 polymer ?
#
loop_
_entity_poly.entity_id
_entity_poly.type
_entity_poly.pdbx_seq_one_letter_code
_entity_poly.pdbx_strand_id
1 'polypeptide(L)'
;MARSKWFVPFIAILLILAGCQSIGGFDTTKALIGNVDVKSSESNMTFSLNAVPAAGISQEDKDMIELINSFSLNVSHVKLQDNGNISAQGSVIFKKLNLPFSVYLDKKAVVFTVEGAKQPFYYPIADYEALLGEEGLDTAKAEEVTKIMTRFVVKNLPNPSVIQVSPVTEAVYGEQVSMTKLHAEVTGEEFPALLKSFLKSVSKDAEGLTELLNGLYDYLLPVIKSAGESADDFLGLGEIPLDNKEDVVTVLHDAVKLAVDAVLLVYDKQLNNLYETTPELKTVLSKDTKLSVDLFVDSGLHVRKQNVELNVALPSSEDLPLKSISFKSQSESWNINGKVTADQMSTEGAFDMSSIQLTPGQTMRNFDVNSNAYRILKEDMGITKKSLVIAPDDEYYYPVVVGNTTMVPLRYVAQDLDAKVEWDKANRQIIVTDDLSGKKITFKIGSNVAVIDGVKVKLESKVFVDEYGDTYVPLRILVESLQATIEKDSDGYILIDRK
;
A
#
# COMPACT_ATOMS: atom_id res chain seq x y z
N MET A 1 4.39 10.06 17.05
CA MET A 1 4.02 11.25 16.24
C MET A 1 5.16 11.86 15.41
N ALA A 2 6.37 11.28 15.36
CA ALA A 2 7.48 11.79 14.53
C ALA A 2 7.53 11.22 13.09
N ARG A 3 6.86 10.08 12.83
CA ARG A 3 6.92 9.37 11.55
C ARG A 3 6.17 10.04 10.38
N SER A 4 5.19 10.92 10.66
CA SER A 4 4.41 11.59 9.59
C SER A 4 5.12 12.81 8.98
N LYS A 5 6.13 13.38 9.65
CA LYS A 5 6.79 14.61 9.19
C LYS A 5 7.68 14.40 7.96
N TRP A 6 8.09 13.17 7.71
CA TRP A 6 9.02 12.83 6.62
C TRP A 6 8.31 12.50 5.31
N PHE A 7 7.02 12.14 5.35
CA PHE A 7 6.25 11.74 4.15
C PHE A 7 5.67 12.92 3.36
N VAL A 8 5.40 14.05 4.02
CA VAL A 8 4.82 15.26 3.40
C VAL A 8 5.66 15.82 2.24
N PRO A 9 7.02 15.87 2.30
CA PRO A 9 7.80 16.32 1.14
C PRO A 9 7.83 15.32 -0.02
N PHE A 10 7.60 14.01 0.18
CA PHE A 10 7.62 13.02 -0.91
C PHE A 10 6.41 13.10 -1.83
N ILE A 11 5.21 13.35 -1.27
CA ILE A 11 3.97 13.52 -2.06
C ILE A 11 4.05 14.81 -2.89
N ALA A 12 4.72 15.84 -2.36
CA ALA A 12 4.84 17.13 -3.04
C ALA A 12 5.86 17.12 -4.21
N ILE A 13 6.90 16.27 -4.17
CA ILE A 13 7.89 16.14 -5.26
C ILE A 13 7.29 15.45 -6.50
N LEU A 14 6.24 14.64 -6.35
CA LEU A 14 5.62 13.91 -7.47
C LEU A 14 4.72 14.79 -8.39
N LEU A 15 4.48 16.05 -8.03
CA LEU A 15 3.60 16.96 -8.77
C LEU A 15 4.37 18.07 -9.48
N ILE A 16 5.54 17.82 -10.06
CA ILE A 16 6.28 18.86 -10.78
C ILE A 16 6.59 18.43 -12.21
N LEU A 17 5.63 18.64 -13.11
CA LEU A 17 5.89 18.69 -14.54
C LEU A 17 5.11 19.85 -15.21
N ALA A 18 5.89 20.82 -15.67
CA ALA A 18 5.65 21.77 -16.77
C ALA A 18 4.20 22.22 -17.07
N GLY A 19 3.73 23.22 -16.34
CA GLY A 19 2.57 24.02 -16.72
C GLY A 19 2.97 25.37 -17.32
N CYS A 20 2.11 25.89 -18.18
CA CYS A 20 2.03 27.28 -18.63
C CYS A 20 2.82 27.79 -19.86
N GLN A 21 3.81 27.10 -20.46
CA GLN A 21 4.43 27.65 -21.69
C GLN A 21 4.78 26.59 -22.73
N SER A 22 4.51 26.90 -24.00
CA SER A 22 5.05 26.14 -25.12
C SER A 22 6.58 26.26 -25.13
N ILE A 23 7.30 25.15 -25.04
CA ILE A 23 8.76 25.14 -25.03
C ILE A 23 9.22 24.70 -26.40
N GLY A 24 9.89 25.59 -27.14
CA GLY A 24 10.31 25.32 -28.51
C GLY A 24 9.14 25.02 -29.47
N GLY A 25 7.95 25.56 -29.21
CA GLY A 25 6.73 25.32 -30.01
C GLY A 25 5.96 24.05 -29.63
N PHE A 26 6.44 23.26 -28.67
CA PHE A 26 5.73 22.10 -28.14
C PHE A 26 4.85 22.49 -26.96
N ASP A 27 3.56 22.12 -27.02
CA ASP A 27 2.56 22.41 -25.99
C ASP A 27 2.63 21.36 -24.87
N THR A 28 3.45 21.64 -23.85
CA THR A 28 3.67 20.73 -22.72
C THR A 28 2.40 20.48 -21.91
N THR A 29 1.54 21.49 -21.77
CA THR A 29 0.26 21.37 -21.06
C THR A 29 -0.65 20.36 -21.75
N LYS A 30 -0.82 20.46 -23.07
CA LYS A 30 -1.60 19.44 -23.79
C LYS A 30 -0.96 18.07 -23.76
N ALA A 31 0.36 17.97 -23.83
CA ALA A 31 1.07 16.69 -23.74
C ALA A 31 0.86 15.98 -22.39
N LEU A 32 0.83 16.73 -21.29
CA LEU A 32 0.57 16.19 -19.95
C LEU A 32 -0.90 15.84 -19.72
N ILE A 33 -1.82 16.49 -20.43
CA ILE A 33 -3.26 16.20 -20.38
C ILE A 33 -3.66 15.11 -21.39
N GLY A 34 -2.89 14.85 -22.43
CA GLY A 34 -3.27 13.95 -23.53
C GLY A 34 -3.60 12.52 -23.10
N ASN A 35 -3.07 12.07 -21.97
CA ASN A 35 -3.37 10.75 -21.41
C ASN A 35 -4.67 10.70 -20.59
N VAL A 36 -5.27 11.83 -20.26
CA VAL A 36 -6.50 11.93 -19.43
C VAL A 36 -7.73 11.36 -20.15
N ASP A 37 -7.72 11.35 -21.49
CA ASP A 37 -8.82 10.85 -22.32
C ASP A 37 -8.57 9.45 -22.91
N VAL A 38 -7.50 8.77 -22.48
CA VAL A 38 -7.19 7.41 -22.94
C VAL A 38 -8.20 6.43 -22.36
N LYS A 39 -8.94 5.76 -23.24
CA LYS A 39 -9.95 4.76 -22.86
C LYS A 39 -9.40 3.35 -22.89
N SER A 40 -8.47 3.08 -23.80
CA SER A 40 -7.83 1.78 -23.92
C SER A 40 -6.35 1.94 -24.22
N SER A 41 -5.53 1.02 -23.73
CA SER A 41 -4.10 1.00 -24.03
C SER A 41 -3.47 -0.33 -23.64
N GLU A 42 -2.32 -0.60 -24.21
CA GLU A 42 -1.39 -1.59 -23.71
C GLU A 42 -0.14 -0.88 -23.19
N SER A 43 0.45 -1.37 -22.10
CA SER A 43 1.66 -0.78 -21.55
C SER A 43 2.55 -1.78 -20.83
N ASN A 44 3.79 -1.37 -20.59
CA ASN A 44 4.70 -2.04 -19.68
C ASN A 44 5.23 -1.03 -18.66
N MET A 45 5.74 -1.53 -17.54
CA MET A 45 6.34 -0.71 -16.51
C MET A 45 7.42 -1.49 -15.78
N THR A 46 8.56 -0.85 -15.52
CA THR A 46 9.57 -1.36 -14.60
C THR A 46 9.78 -0.36 -13.48
N PHE A 47 9.84 -0.87 -12.26
CA PHE A 47 10.13 -0.13 -11.05
C PHE A 47 11.34 -0.76 -10.35
N SER A 48 12.22 0.08 -9.84
CA SER A 48 13.33 -0.34 -8.98
C SER A 48 13.58 0.68 -7.88
N LEU A 49 13.99 0.17 -6.72
CA LEU A 49 14.38 0.96 -5.56
C LEU A 49 15.86 0.71 -5.27
N ASN A 50 16.58 1.75 -4.86
CA ASN A 50 17.96 1.62 -4.43
C ASN A 50 18.24 2.57 -3.26
N ALA A 51 18.56 2.00 -2.11
CA ALA A 51 18.98 2.67 -0.91
C ALA A 51 20.51 2.65 -0.78
N VAL A 52 21.09 3.80 -0.44
CA VAL A 52 22.52 3.95 -0.16
C VAL A 52 22.70 4.02 1.35
N PRO A 53 23.51 3.14 1.97
CA PRO A 53 23.70 3.11 3.41
C PRO A 53 24.41 4.36 3.94
N ALA A 54 24.08 4.76 5.17
CA ALA A 54 24.88 5.70 5.93
C ALA A 54 26.21 5.05 6.39
N ALA A 55 27.18 5.86 6.80
CA ALA A 55 28.44 5.34 7.31
C ALA A 55 28.27 4.75 8.72
N GLY A 56 28.93 3.63 9.02
CA GLY A 56 28.98 3.07 10.38
C GLY A 56 27.73 2.28 10.83
N ILE A 57 26.82 1.94 9.92
CA ILE A 57 25.60 1.18 10.24
C ILE A 57 25.90 -0.28 10.64
N SER A 58 24.96 -0.88 11.38
CA SER A 58 25.07 -2.27 11.86
C SER A 58 25.03 -3.28 10.70
N GLN A 59 25.36 -4.55 10.98
CA GLN A 59 25.21 -5.61 9.98
C GLN A 59 23.73 -5.88 9.67
N GLU A 60 22.86 -5.79 10.68
CA GLU A 60 21.41 -5.93 10.52
C GLU A 60 20.84 -4.87 9.57
N ASP A 61 21.27 -3.61 9.72
CA ASP A 61 20.87 -2.52 8.82
C ASP A 61 21.36 -2.77 7.38
N LYS A 62 22.58 -3.30 7.21
CA LYS A 62 23.10 -3.65 5.88
C LYS A 62 22.28 -4.74 5.22
N ASP A 63 21.90 -5.77 5.98
CA ASP A 63 21.10 -6.89 5.47
C ASP A 63 19.70 -6.39 5.05
N MET A 64 19.10 -5.46 5.82
CA MET A 64 17.85 -4.78 5.47
C MET A 64 17.98 -3.90 4.21
N ILE A 65 19.10 -3.20 4.04
CA ILE A 65 19.35 -2.39 2.84
C ILE A 65 19.57 -3.25 1.61
N GLU A 66 20.30 -4.37 1.74
CA GLU A 66 20.45 -5.35 0.66
C GLU A 66 19.09 -5.92 0.27
N LEU A 67 18.20 -6.15 1.24
CA LEU A 67 16.83 -6.58 0.98
C LEU A 67 16.06 -5.57 0.12
N ILE A 68 16.09 -4.30 0.52
CA ILE A 68 15.47 -3.18 -0.22
C ILE A 68 16.01 -3.11 -1.65
N ASN A 69 17.34 -3.19 -1.81
CA ASN A 69 18.02 -3.08 -3.11
C ASN A 69 17.81 -4.31 -4.00
N SER A 70 17.41 -5.44 -3.42
CA SER A 70 17.07 -6.64 -4.18
C SER A 70 15.69 -6.58 -4.83
N PHE A 71 14.85 -5.60 -4.46
CA PHE A 71 13.49 -5.46 -4.95
C PHE A 71 13.45 -4.80 -6.33
N SER A 72 12.81 -5.46 -7.28
CA SER A 72 12.40 -4.85 -8.54
C SER A 72 11.03 -5.39 -8.96
N LEU A 73 10.21 -4.52 -9.54
CA LEU A 73 8.93 -4.89 -10.10
C LEU A 73 8.98 -4.70 -11.61
N ASN A 74 8.70 -5.74 -12.36
CA ASN A 74 8.51 -5.69 -13.81
C ASN A 74 7.04 -6.02 -14.10
N VAL A 75 6.30 -5.08 -14.66
CA VAL A 75 4.97 -5.29 -15.21
C VAL A 75 5.12 -5.33 -16.72
N SER A 76 5.23 -6.54 -17.26
CA SER A 76 5.56 -6.77 -18.67
C SER A 76 4.44 -6.39 -19.63
N HIS A 77 3.19 -6.59 -19.22
CA HIS A 77 2.01 -6.31 -20.03
C HIS A 77 0.88 -5.85 -19.12
N VAL A 78 0.39 -4.64 -19.35
CA VAL A 78 -0.82 -4.09 -18.80
C VAL A 78 -1.76 -3.85 -19.97
N LYS A 79 -3.04 -4.19 -19.80
CA LYS A 79 -4.09 -3.92 -20.77
C LYS A 79 -5.20 -3.16 -20.07
N LEU A 80 -5.44 -1.93 -20.51
CA LEU A 80 -6.61 -1.15 -20.18
C LEU A 80 -7.62 -1.31 -21.31
N GLN A 81 -8.81 -1.81 -20.99
CA GLN A 81 -9.91 -1.92 -21.91
C GLN A 81 -10.85 -0.71 -21.77
N ASP A 82 -11.54 -0.36 -22.86
CA ASP A 82 -12.46 0.79 -22.97
C ASP A 82 -13.62 0.81 -21.96
N ASN A 83 -13.96 -0.33 -21.39
CA ASN A 83 -14.96 -0.49 -20.34
C ASN A 83 -14.42 -0.29 -18.91
N GLY A 84 -13.12 0.01 -18.77
CA GLY A 84 -12.41 0.19 -17.51
C GLY A 84 -11.78 -1.09 -16.93
N ASN A 85 -11.94 -2.24 -17.58
CA ASN A 85 -11.28 -3.47 -17.12
C ASN A 85 -9.77 -3.38 -17.33
N ILE A 86 -9.01 -3.86 -16.35
CA ILE A 86 -7.55 -3.85 -16.37
C ILE A 86 -7.04 -5.27 -16.17
N SER A 87 -6.06 -5.70 -16.98
CA SER A 87 -5.27 -6.89 -16.69
C SER A 87 -3.79 -6.57 -16.71
N ALA A 88 -3.02 -7.15 -15.79
CA ALA A 88 -1.57 -6.97 -15.72
C ALA A 88 -0.86 -8.30 -15.51
N GLN A 89 0.28 -8.48 -16.18
CA GLN A 89 1.18 -9.62 -16.00
C GLN A 89 2.61 -9.12 -15.82
N GLY A 90 3.31 -9.73 -14.88
CA GLY A 90 4.65 -9.27 -14.53
C GLY A 90 5.37 -10.22 -13.60
N SER A 91 6.44 -9.72 -13.01
CA SER A 91 7.20 -10.42 -12.00
C SER A 91 7.76 -9.47 -10.95
N VAL A 92 7.73 -9.91 -9.69
CA VAL A 92 8.49 -9.30 -8.60
C VAL A 92 9.80 -10.05 -8.45
N ILE A 93 10.91 -9.32 -8.49
CA ILE A 93 12.23 -9.84 -8.16
C ILE A 93 12.54 -9.45 -6.72
N PHE A 94 12.89 -10.43 -5.89
CA PHE A 94 13.22 -10.24 -4.47
C PHE A 94 14.26 -11.26 -4.05
N LYS A 95 15.40 -10.84 -3.46
CA LYS A 95 16.54 -11.73 -3.15
C LYS A 95 16.97 -12.65 -4.30
N LYS A 96 16.95 -12.15 -5.55
CA LYS A 96 17.19 -12.91 -6.80
C LYS A 96 16.13 -13.96 -7.15
N LEU A 97 15.09 -14.10 -6.34
CA LEU A 97 13.93 -14.92 -6.65
C LEU A 97 13.02 -14.16 -7.59
N ASN A 98 12.54 -14.84 -8.63
CA ASN A 98 11.59 -14.29 -9.58
C ASN A 98 10.20 -14.81 -9.24
N LEU A 99 9.27 -13.90 -8.98
CA LEU A 99 7.87 -14.19 -8.65
C LEU A 99 6.94 -13.65 -9.74
N PRO A 100 6.67 -14.43 -10.79
CA PRO A 100 5.64 -14.11 -11.75
C PRO A 100 4.28 -13.88 -11.07
N PHE A 101 3.53 -12.89 -11.54
CA PHE A 101 2.17 -12.61 -11.06
C PHE A 101 1.24 -12.26 -12.23
N SER A 102 -0.06 -12.37 -11.98
CA SER A 102 -1.09 -11.86 -12.87
C SER A 102 -2.22 -11.25 -12.06
N VAL A 103 -2.76 -10.13 -12.52
CA VAL A 103 -3.84 -9.38 -11.88
C VAL A 103 -4.90 -9.09 -12.94
N TYR A 104 -6.16 -9.19 -12.56
CA TYR A 104 -7.30 -8.72 -13.31
C TYR A 104 -8.21 -7.89 -12.39
N LEU A 105 -8.66 -6.76 -12.89
CA LEU A 105 -9.52 -5.81 -12.20
C LEU A 105 -10.71 -5.49 -13.10
N ASP A 106 -11.91 -5.59 -12.54
CA ASP A 106 -13.12 -5.04 -13.13
C ASP A 106 -13.94 -4.30 -12.07
N LYS A 107 -15.17 -3.89 -12.42
CA LYS A 107 -16.06 -3.16 -11.50
C LYS A 107 -16.54 -3.97 -10.30
N LYS A 108 -16.36 -5.29 -10.30
CA LYS A 108 -16.87 -6.20 -9.28
C LYS A 108 -15.77 -6.73 -8.37
N ALA A 109 -14.55 -6.87 -8.88
CA ALA A 109 -13.49 -7.52 -8.13
C ALA A 109 -12.07 -7.22 -8.61
N VAL A 110 -11.14 -7.42 -7.67
CA VAL A 110 -9.73 -7.66 -7.95
C VAL A 110 -9.49 -9.17 -7.88
N VAL A 111 -8.91 -9.73 -8.93
CA VAL A 111 -8.44 -11.12 -8.96
C VAL A 111 -6.92 -11.07 -9.15
N PHE A 112 -6.17 -11.75 -8.29
CA PHE A 112 -4.72 -11.84 -8.45
C PHE A 112 -4.21 -13.25 -8.23
N THR A 113 -3.10 -13.58 -8.88
CA THR A 113 -2.36 -14.82 -8.65
C THR A 113 -0.86 -14.55 -8.75
N VAL A 114 -0.09 -15.42 -8.12
CA VAL A 114 1.37 -15.36 -8.08
C VAL A 114 1.90 -16.78 -8.23
N GLU A 115 3.10 -16.92 -8.76
CA GLU A 115 3.81 -18.20 -8.87
C GLU A 115 3.70 -19.03 -7.59
N GLY A 116 3.35 -20.30 -7.76
CA GLY A 116 3.14 -21.23 -6.66
C GLY A 116 1.74 -21.26 -6.07
N ALA A 117 0.89 -20.26 -6.31
CA ALA A 117 -0.49 -20.29 -5.83
C ALA A 117 -1.31 -21.36 -6.55
N LYS A 118 -2.03 -22.20 -5.79
CA LYS A 118 -2.89 -23.28 -6.29
C LYS A 118 -4.24 -22.75 -6.79
N GLN A 119 -4.72 -21.68 -6.17
CA GLN A 119 -5.94 -20.96 -6.53
C GLN A 119 -5.66 -19.45 -6.55
N PRO A 120 -6.34 -18.69 -7.42
CA PRO A 120 -6.26 -17.24 -7.39
C PRO A 120 -6.86 -16.69 -6.10
N PHE A 121 -6.48 -15.46 -5.79
CA PHE A 121 -7.06 -14.67 -4.72
C PHE A 121 -8.07 -13.72 -5.32
N TYR A 122 -9.21 -13.57 -4.66
CA TYR A 122 -10.31 -12.74 -5.08
C TYR A 122 -10.63 -11.78 -3.95
N TYR A 123 -10.67 -10.49 -4.26
CA TYR A 123 -11.21 -9.50 -3.36
C TYR A 123 -12.39 -8.85 -4.06
N PRO A 124 -13.63 -9.02 -3.57
CA PRO A 124 -14.76 -8.29 -4.09
C PRO A 124 -14.50 -6.81 -3.87
N ILE A 125 -14.57 -6.05 -4.95
CA ILE A 125 -14.79 -4.63 -4.83
C ILE A 125 -16.27 -4.57 -4.48
N ALA A 126 -16.58 -4.61 -3.18
CA ALA A 126 -17.90 -4.21 -2.72
C ALA A 126 -18.23 -2.88 -3.39
N ASP A 127 -19.52 -2.60 -3.62
CA ASP A 127 -19.96 -1.28 -4.08
C ASP A 127 -19.10 -0.25 -3.36
N TYR A 128 -18.33 0.57 -4.08
CA TYR A 128 -17.23 1.35 -3.52
C TYR A 128 -17.68 2.17 -2.28
N GLU A 129 -18.98 2.49 -2.26
CA GLU A 129 -19.80 2.97 -1.15
C GLU A 129 -19.63 2.19 0.18
N ALA A 130 -19.71 0.85 0.16
CA ALA A 130 -19.60 0.00 1.34
C ALA A 130 -18.16 -0.11 1.90
N LEU A 131 -17.14 0.14 1.07
CA LEU A 131 -15.72 0.06 1.44
C LEU A 131 -15.22 1.38 2.05
N LEU A 132 -15.77 2.50 1.59
CA LEU A 132 -15.54 3.82 2.19
C LEU A 132 -16.53 4.16 3.30
N GLY A 133 -17.63 3.39 3.43
CA GLY A 133 -18.68 3.63 4.42
C GLY A 133 -19.57 4.82 4.09
N GLU A 134 -19.54 5.31 2.85
CA GLU A 134 -20.23 6.53 2.44
C GLU A 134 -21.13 6.28 1.22
N GLU A 135 -22.45 6.33 1.44
CA GLU A 135 -23.46 6.28 0.39
C GLU A 135 -23.36 7.52 -0.51
N GLY A 136 -23.54 7.38 -1.83
CA GLY A 136 -23.68 8.51 -2.76
C GLY A 136 -22.45 8.85 -3.60
N LEU A 137 -21.39 8.05 -3.56
CA LEU A 137 -20.20 8.23 -4.42
C LEU A 137 -20.46 7.73 -5.86
N ASP A 138 -20.46 8.66 -6.82
CA ASP A 138 -20.64 8.33 -8.24
C ASP A 138 -19.27 8.17 -8.94
N THR A 139 -18.95 6.93 -9.33
CA THR A 139 -17.69 6.58 -10.00
C THR A 139 -17.48 7.29 -11.35
N ALA A 140 -18.56 7.62 -12.08
CA ALA A 140 -18.44 8.37 -13.33
C ALA A 140 -18.07 9.84 -13.06
N LYS A 141 -18.65 10.43 -12.01
CA LYS A 141 -18.27 11.77 -11.54
C LYS A 141 -16.86 11.80 -10.96
N ALA A 142 -16.41 10.72 -10.30
CA ALA A 142 -15.04 10.61 -9.80
C ALA A 142 -14.01 10.71 -10.93
N GLU A 143 -14.28 10.07 -12.08
CA GLU A 143 -13.45 10.20 -13.27
C GLU A 143 -13.42 11.66 -13.73
N GLU A 144 -14.58 12.30 -13.90
CA GLU A 144 -14.69 13.69 -14.34
C GLU A 144 -13.96 14.68 -13.42
N VAL A 145 -14.15 14.57 -12.10
CA VAL A 145 -13.44 15.40 -11.11
C VAL A 145 -11.94 15.15 -11.19
N THR A 146 -11.50 13.91 -11.36
CA THR A 146 -10.08 13.60 -11.55
C THR A 146 -9.52 14.32 -12.79
N LYS A 147 -10.26 14.36 -13.91
CA LYS A 147 -9.84 15.11 -15.11
C LYS A 147 -9.74 16.61 -14.83
N ILE A 148 -10.74 17.19 -14.15
CA ILE A 148 -10.74 18.62 -13.80
C ILE A 148 -9.55 18.93 -12.88
N MET A 149 -9.32 18.13 -11.85
CA MET A 149 -8.17 18.26 -10.94
C MET A 149 -6.85 18.19 -11.70
N THR A 150 -6.66 17.18 -12.56
CA THR A 150 -5.42 17.03 -13.35
C THR A 150 -5.20 18.23 -14.26
N ARG A 151 -6.24 18.70 -14.98
CA ARG A 151 -6.13 19.90 -15.83
C ARG A 151 -5.78 21.14 -15.03
N PHE A 152 -6.43 21.35 -13.88
CA PHE A 152 -6.18 22.49 -13.02
C PHE A 152 -4.75 22.49 -12.49
N VAL A 153 -4.28 21.34 -11.99
CA VAL A 153 -2.89 21.20 -11.50
C VAL A 153 -1.93 21.46 -12.64
N VAL A 154 -2.01 20.71 -13.76
CA VAL A 154 -1.08 20.83 -14.89
C VAL A 154 -1.04 22.25 -15.46
N LYS A 155 -2.18 22.94 -15.54
CA LYS A 155 -2.24 24.34 -15.98
C LYS A 155 -1.45 25.28 -15.06
N ASN A 156 -1.44 25.02 -13.76
CA ASN A 156 -0.83 25.90 -12.75
C ASN A 156 0.61 25.53 -12.39
N LEU A 157 1.15 24.42 -12.92
CA LEU A 157 2.53 24.00 -12.63
C LEU A 157 3.55 25.00 -13.17
N PRO A 158 4.62 25.33 -12.43
CA PRO A 158 5.71 26.14 -12.95
C PRO A 158 6.67 25.31 -13.81
N ASN A 159 7.48 25.98 -14.62
CA ASN A 159 8.60 25.37 -15.33
C ASN A 159 9.84 25.30 -14.42
N PRO A 160 10.54 24.16 -14.36
CA PRO A 160 11.83 24.09 -13.69
C PRO A 160 12.94 24.77 -14.51
N SER A 161 14.07 24.99 -13.85
CA SER A 161 15.26 25.62 -14.40
C SER A 161 15.89 24.80 -15.52
N VAL A 162 15.81 23.47 -15.43
CA VAL A 162 16.23 22.53 -16.47
C VAL A 162 14.99 21.93 -17.11
N ILE A 163 14.64 22.44 -18.29
CA ILE A 163 13.58 21.90 -19.13
C ILE A 163 13.96 22.02 -20.60
N GLN A 164 13.83 20.92 -21.34
CA GLN A 164 14.26 20.85 -22.73
C GLN A 164 13.27 20.02 -23.55
N VAL A 165 13.07 20.45 -24.79
CA VAL A 165 12.25 19.76 -25.77
C VAL A 165 13.13 19.45 -26.97
N SER A 166 13.12 18.20 -27.42
CA SER A 166 13.86 17.76 -28.61
C SER A 166 13.08 16.72 -29.39
N PRO A 167 13.12 16.74 -30.74
CA PRO A 167 12.57 15.66 -31.53
C PRO A 167 13.43 14.41 -31.36
N VAL A 168 12.80 13.24 -31.31
CA VAL A 168 13.47 11.95 -31.17
C VAL A 168 12.73 10.89 -31.97
N THR A 169 13.43 9.84 -32.38
CA THR A 169 12.81 8.62 -32.92
C THR A 169 13.40 7.45 -32.17
N GLU A 170 12.55 6.75 -31.44
CA GLU A 170 12.92 5.62 -30.60
C GLU A 170 11.91 4.49 -30.78
N ALA A 171 12.36 3.27 -30.47
CA ALA A 171 11.47 2.12 -30.43
C ALA A 171 10.55 2.20 -29.20
N VAL A 172 9.26 2.01 -29.42
CA VAL A 172 8.23 1.79 -28.39
C VAL A 172 7.60 0.43 -28.70
N TYR A 173 7.75 -0.53 -27.79
CA TYR A 173 7.30 -1.91 -28.01
C TYR A 173 7.79 -2.52 -29.35
N GLY A 174 9.02 -2.21 -29.75
CA GLY A 174 9.63 -2.72 -30.98
C GLY A 174 9.30 -1.95 -32.26
N GLU A 175 8.38 -0.97 -32.22
CA GLU A 175 8.06 -0.11 -33.35
C GLU A 175 8.76 1.25 -33.25
N GLN A 176 9.38 1.74 -34.33
CA GLN A 176 10.00 3.06 -34.34
C GLN A 176 8.94 4.15 -34.41
N VAL A 177 8.89 5.02 -33.40
CA VAL A 177 7.91 6.12 -33.30
C VAL A 177 8.67 7.45 -33.29
N SER A 178 8.30 8.36 -34.18
CA SER A 178 8.77 9.75 -34.12
C SER A 178 7.99 10.50 -33.05
N MET A 179 8.72 11.05 -32.08
CA MET A 179 8.18 11.64 -30.86
C MET A 179 8.91 12.94 -30.54
N THR A 180 8.37 13.66 -29.56
CA THR A 180 9.01 14.79 -28.92
C THR A 180 9.40 14.38 -27.51
N LYS A 181 10.69 14.43 -27.19
CA LYS A 181 11.22 14.22 -25.84
C LYS A 181 11.14 15.52 -25.05
N LEU A 182 10.35 15.52 -23.99
CA LEU A 182 10.35 16.53 -22.94
C LEU A 182 11.21 16.02 -21.77
N HIS A 183 12.33 16.67 -21.54
CA HIS A 183 13.22 16.41 -20.42
C HIS A 183 13.06 17.51 -19.37
N ALA A 184 12.90 17.14 -18.11
CA ALA A 184 12.84 18.06 -16.98
C ALA A 184 13.68 17.54 -15.80
N GLU A 185 14.36 18.45 -15.11
CA GLU A 185 15.03 18.14 -13.84
C GLU A 185 14.64 19.14 -12.76
N VAL A 186 14.40 18.65 -11.55
CA VAL A 186 14.07 19.45 -10.37
C VAL A 186 14.99 19.01 -9.24
N THR A 187 15.70 19.95 -8.62
CA THR A 187 16.47 19.68 -7.41
C THR A 187 15.68 20.04 -6.16
N GLY A 188 16.07 19.47 -5.02
CA GLY A 188 15.49 19.81 -3.72
C GLY A 188 15.64 21.30 -3.38
N GLU A 189 16.70 21.95 -3.86
CA GLU A 189 16.93 23.39 -3.69
C GLU A 189 15.95 24.25 -4.49
N GLU A 190 15.53 23.77 -5.66
CA GLU A 190 14.58 24.48 -6.51
C GLU A 190 13.13 24.33 -6.03
N PHE A 191 12.84 23.22 -5.34
CA PHE A 191 11.48 22.84 -4.94
C PHE A 191 10.69 23.94 -4.20
N PRO A 192 11.22 24.63 -3.17
CA PRO A 192 10.46 25.68 -2.49
C PRO A 192 10.09 26.85 -3.41
N ALA A 193 11.00 27.24 -4.32
CA ALA A 193 10.72 28.31 -5.26
C ALA A 193 9.62 27.91 -6.25
N LEU A 194 9.64 26.67 -6.74
CA LEU A 194 8.60 26.11 -7.61
C LEU A 194 7.26 26.02 -6.87
N LEU A 195 7.22 25.50 -5.65
CA LEU A 195 6.00 25.46 -4.85
C LEU A 195 5.40 26.86 -4.66
N LYS A 196 6.22 27.86 -4.34
CA LYS A 196 5.76 29.25 -4.25
C LYS A 196 5.21 29.76 -5.58
N SER A 197 5.83 29.41 -6.69
CA SER A 197 5.37 29.79 -8.04
C SER A 197 4.04 29.11 -8.40
N PHE A 198 3.87 27.83 -8.06
CA PHE A 198 2.61 27.10 -8.20
C PHE A 198 1.49 27.78 -7.42
N LEU A 199 1.70 28.08 -6.14
CA LEU A 199 0.72 28.79 -5.30
C LEU A 199 0.34 30.16 -5.87
N LYS A 200 1.31 30.90 -6.43
CA LYS A 200 1.05 32.16 -7.13
C LYS A 200 0.22 31.99 -8.39
N SER A 201 0.41 30.89 -9.13
CA SER A 201 -0.40 30.56 -10.31
C SER A 201 -1.83 30.25 -9.89
N VAL A 202 -2.00 29.36 -8.91
CA VAL A 202 -3.29 28.99 -8.32
C VAL A 202 -4.07 30.21 -7.83
N SER A 203 -3.43 31.13 -7.11
CA SER A 203 -4.07 32.38 -6.63
C SER A 203 -4.59 33.28 -7.77
N LYS A 204 -3.99 33.19 -8.96
CA LYS A 204 -4.36 33.99 -10.14
C LYS A 204 -5.37 33.30 -11.05
N ASP A 205 -5.46 31.97 -11.01
CA ASP A 205 -6.37 31.18 -11.86
C ASP A 205 -7.77 31.08 -11.26
N ALA A 206 -8.45 32.23 -11.15
CA ALA A 206 -9.77 32.32 -10.56
C ALA A 206 -10.80 31.45 -11.31
N GLU A 207 -10.72 31.41 -12.65
CA GLU A 207 -11.61 30.60 -13.50
C GLU A 207 -11.37 29.10 -13.28
N GLY A 208 -10.11 28.65 -13.32
CA GLY A 208 -9.77 27.25 -13.11
C GLY A 208 -10.14 26.76 -11.70
N LEU A 209 -9.95 27.61 -10.68
CA LEU A 209 -10.36 27.28 -9.31
C LEU A 209 -11.88 27.14 -9.20
N THR A 210 -12.63 28.02 -9.88
CA THR A 210 -14.10 27.94 -9.95
C THR A 210 -14.56 26.66 -10.63
N GLU A 211 -13.94 26.27 -11.74
CA GLU A 211 -14.24 25.00 -12.43
C GLU A 211 -13.99 23.78 -11.51
N LEU A 212 -12.84 23.76 -10.83
CA LEU A 212 -12.49 22.71 -9.87
C LEU A 212 -13.51 22.60 -8.74
N LEU A 213 -13.88 23.72 -8.12
CA LEU A 213 -14.83 23.74 -7.01
C LEU A 213 -16.24 23.33 -7.46
N ASN A 214 -16.66 23.68 -8.67
CA ASN A 214 -17.92 23.21 -9.25
C ASN A 214 -17.94 21.68 -9.38
N GLY A 215 -16.87 21.09 -9.92
CA GLY A 215 -16.77 19.63 -10.07
C GLY A 215 -16.75 18.90 -8.72
N LEU A 216 -15.96 19.42 -7.76
CA LEU A 216 -15.91 18.88 -6.40
C LEU A 216 -17.27 18.97 -5.70
N TYR A 217 -17.98 20.09 -5.86
CA TYR A 217 -19.33 20.25 -5.32
C TYR A 217 -20.29 19.18 -5.89
N ASP A 218 -20.32 18.99 -7.21
CA ASP A 218 -21.25 18.03 -7.84
C ASP A 218 -20.97 16.57 -7.46
N TYR A 219 -19.71 16.26 -7.13
CA TYR A 219 -19.26 14.95 -6.70
C TYR A 219 -19.47 14.70 -5.21
N LEU A 220 -19.16 15.67 -4.35
CA LEU A 220 -19.22 15.51 -2.90
C LEU A 220 -20.59 15.82 -2.30
N LEU A 221 -21.44 16.62 -2.95
CA LEU A 221 -22.75 16.99 -2.40
C LEU A 221 -23.63 15.78 -2.00
N PRO A 222 -23.75 14.71 -2.81
CA PRO A 222 -24.55 13.54 -2.42
C PRO A 222 -24.02 12.85 -1.16
N VAL A 223 -22.69 12.82 -1.02
CA VAL A 223 -21.96 12.22 0.11
C VAL A 223 -22.18 13.04 1.38
N ILE A 224 -22.05 14.37 1.29
CA ILE A 224 -22.29 15.27 2.42
C ILE A 224 -23.75 15.14 2.90
N LYS A 225 -24.70 15.01 1.96
CA LYS A 225 -26.12 14.83 2.28
C LYS A 225 -26.43 13.48 2.93
N SER A 226 -25.76 12.40 2.52
CA SER A 226 -25.97 11.07 3.09
C SER A 226 -25.38 10.94 4.50
N ALA A 227 -24.28 11.64 4.78
CA ALA A 227 -23.69 11.73 6.11
C ALA A 227 -24.58 12.46 7.15
N GLY A 228 -25.63 13.16 6.69
CA GLY A 228 -26.54 13.92 7.56
C GLY A 228 -25.91 15.16 8.19
N GLU A 229 -24.73 15.55 7.73
CA GLU A 229 -23.99 16.71 8.22
C GLU A 229 -24.49 18.02 7.59
N SER A 230 -24.42 19.10 8.37
CA SER A 230 -24.68 20.44 7.86
C SER A 230 -23.44 20.98 7.10
N ALA A 231 -23.63 21.99 6.23
CA ALA A 231 -22.53 22.68 5.54
C ALA A 231 -21.42 23.15 6.49
N ASP A 232 -21.84 23.55 7.68
CA ASP A 232 -21.00 24.13 8.72
C ASP A 232 -20.09 23.07 9.35
N ASP A 233 -20.63 21.88 9.65
CA ASP A 233 -19.88 20.80 10.28
C ASP A 233 -18.83 20.19 9.34
N PHE A 234 -19.14 20.06 8.04
CA PHE A 234 -18.24 19.41 7.07
C PHE A 234 -17.21 20.38 6.45
N LEU A 235 -17.62 21.60 6.08
CA LEU A 235 -16.79 22.55 5.31
C LEU A 235 -16.49 23.86 6.04
N GLY A 236 -17.02 24.06 7.25
CA GLY A 236 -16.86 25.31 8.00
C GLY A 236 -17.52 26.51 7.29
N LEU A 237 -18.58 26.26 6.52
CA LEU A 237 -19.24 27.26 5.67
C LEU A 237 -20.25 28.15 6.42
N GLY A 238 -20.48 27.95 7.72
CA GLY A 238 -21.50 28.70 8.45
C GLY A 238 -22.92 28.39 7.95
N GLU A 239 -23.78 29.42 7.91
CA GLU A 239 -25.21 29.30 7.54
C GLU A 239 -25.48 29.15 6.03
N ILE A 240 -24.46 28.88 5.20
CA ILE A 240 -24.65 28.81 3.75
C ILE A 240 -25.46 27.56 3.37
N PRO A 241 -26.61 27.71 2.68
CA PRO A 241 -27.39 26.56 2.24
C PRO A 241 -26.61 25.71 1.22
N LEU A 242 -26.35 24.44 1.54
CA LEU A 242 -25.64 23.51 0.64
C LEU A 242 -26.32 23.33 -0.72
N ASP A 243 -27.63 23.57 -0.80
CA ASP A 243 -28.40 23.44 -2.04
C ASP A 243 -28.18 24.60 -3.02
N ASN A 244 -27.59 25.72 -2.57
CA ASN A 244 -27.21 26.81 -3.46
C ASN A 244 -25.74 26.66 -3.90
N LYS A 245 -25.55 25.97 -5.03
CA LYS A 245 -24.24 25.75 -5.65
C LYS A 245 -23.46 27.05 -5.86
N GLU A 246 -24.12 28.11 -6.31
CA GLU A 246 -23.44 29.38 -6.64
C GLU A 246 -22.86 30.03 -5.39
N ASP A 247 -23.64 30.10 -4.30
CA ASP A 247 -23.19 30.67 -3.03
C ASP A 247 -22.06 29.83 -2.42
N VAL A 248 -22.22 28.50 -2.39
CA VAL A 248 -21.22 27.58 -1.83
C VAL A 248 -19.88 27.69 -2.59
N VAL A 249 -19.92 27.63 -3.92
CA VAL A 249 -18.71 27.72 -4.75
C VAL A 249 -18.06 29.08 -4.62
N THR A 250 -18.83 30.16 -4.55
CA THR A 250 -18.30 31.52 -4.36
C THR A 250 -17.57 31.66 -3.03
N VAL A 251 -18.16 31.20 -1.93
CA VAL A 251 -17.52 31.30 -0.61
C VAL A 251 -16.29 30.40 -0.50
N LEU A 252 -16.36 29.17 -1.02
CA LEU A 252 -15.19 28.30 -1.08
C LEU A 252 -14.07 28.91 -1.92
N HIS A 253 -14.41 29.54 -3.05
CA HIS A 253 -13.42 30.21 -3.90
C HIS A 253 -12.72 31.34 -3.16
N ASP A 254 -13.48 32.25 -2.55
CA ASP A 254 -12.93 33.37 -1.79
C ASP A 254 -12.10 32.88 -0.60
N ALA A 255 -12.55 31.84 0.09
CA ALA A 255 -11.84 31.24 1.22
C ALA A 255 -10.50 30.59 0.79
N VAL A 256 -10.51 29.79 -0.28
CA VAL A 256 -9.29 29.17 -0.83
C VAL A 256 -8.34 30.26 -1.31
N LYS A 257 -8.84 31.27 -2.02
CA LYS A 257 -8.03 32.39 -2.50
C LYS A 257 -7.37 33.14 -1.34
N LEU A 258 -8.15 33.49 -0.31
CA LEU A 258 -7.65 34.16 0.88
C LEU A 258 -6.60 33.30 1.60
N ALA A 259 -6.83 31.99 1.73
CA ALA A 259 -5.88 31.07 2.35
C ALA A 259 -4.56 30.99 1.58
N VAL A 260 -4.61 30.86 0.25
CA VAL A 260 -3.41 30.84 -0.61
C VAL A 260 -2.69 32.18 -0.53
N ASP A 261 -3.40 33.30 -0.60
CA ASP A 261 -2.80 34.64 -0.51
C ASP A 261 -2.16 34.90 0.85
N ALA A 262 -2.78 34.42 1.95
CA ALA A 262 -2.22 34.48 3.29
C ALA A 262 -0.96 33.62 3.42
N VAL A 263 -0.95 32.39 2.88
CA VAL A 263 0.24 31.53 2.83
C VAL A 263 1.35 32.21 2.04
N LEU A 264 1.05 32.79 0.88
CA LEU A 264 2.02 33.50 0.05
C LEU A 264 2.64 34.70 0.75
N LEU A 265 1.86 35.44 1.56
CA LEU A 265 2.32 36.61 2.31
C LEU A 265 3.39 36.24 3.34
N VAL A 266 3.25 35.10 4.01
CA VAL A 266 4.19 34.64 5.06
C VAL A 266 5.14 33.55 4.58
N TYR A 267 5.09 33.16 3.31
CA TYR A 267 5.79 31.99 2.77
C TYR A 267 7.28 31.97 3.11
N ASP A 268 8.01 33.05 2.80
CA ASP A 268 9.46 33.09 3.01
C ASP A 268 9.81 33.05 4.50
N LYS A 269 9.00 33.71 5.34
CA LYS A 269 9.18 33.68 6.80
C LYS A 269 8.97 32.27 7.35
N GLN A 270 7.91 31.58 6.90
CA GLN A 270 7.62 30.22 7.33
C GLN A 270 8.66 29.22 6.84
N LEU A 271 9.11 29.35 5.59
CA LEU A 271 10.17 28.52 5.04
C LEU A 271 11.48 28.69 5.82
N ASN A 272 11.88 29.93 6.14
CA ASN A 272 13.07 30.19 6.95
C ASN A 272 12.92 29.61 8.36
N ASN A 273 11.78 29.81 9.01
CA ASN A 273 11.49 29.21 10.32
C ASN A 273 11.52 27.68 10.28
N LEU A 274 11.05 27.07 9.19
CA LEU A 274 11.11 25.62 8.99
C LEU A 274 12.55 25.13 8.90
N TYR A 275 13.42 25.83 8.18
CA TYR A 275 14.85 25.51 8.11
C TYR A 275 15.61 25.73 9.42
N GLU A 276 15.16 26.65 10.27
CA GLU A 276 15.73 26.90 11.59
C GLU A 276 15.29 25.83 12.60
N THR A 277 14.01 25.46 12.58
CA THR A 277 13.42 24.49 13.53
C THR A 277 13.63 23.03 13.12
N THR A 278 13.93 22.76 11.85
CA THR A 278 14.19 21.42 11.30
C THR A 278 15.41 21.46 10.36
N PRO A 279 16.64 21.56 10.90
CA PRO A 279 17.86 21.68 10.09
C PRO A 279 18.08 20.50 9.13
N GLU A 280 17.57 19.32 9.46
CA GLU A 280 17.66 18.10 8.66
C GLU A 280 16.99 18.25 7.29
N LEU A 281 15.97 19.11 7.20
CA LEU A 281 15.26 19.41 5.97
C LEU A 281 16.20 19.99 4.90
N LYS A 282 17.29 20.65 5.29
CA LYS A 282 18.31 21.14 4.35
C LYS A 282 18.98 20.01 3.59
N THR A 283 19.06 18.81 4.16
CA THR A 283 19.59 17.63 3.46
C THR A 283 18.60 17.17 2.39
N VAL A 284 17.32 17.07 2.76
CA VAL A 284 16.25 16.63 1.85
C VAL A 284 15.99 17.66 0.74
N LEU A 285 16.06 18.96 1.04
CA LEU A 285 15.90 20.05 0.08
C LEU A 285 17.26 20.54 -0.46
N SER A 286 18.26 19.66 -0.53
CA SER A 286 19.56 19.96 -1.15
C SER A 286 19.56 19.61 -2.65
N LYS A 287 20.62 20.02 -3.35
CA LYS A 287 20.92 19.57 -4.72
C LYS A 287 21.07 18.04 -4.87
N ASP A 288 21.36 17.32 -3.78
CA ASP A 288 21.54 15.87 -3.82
C ASP A 288 20.18 15.14 -3.87
N THR A 289 19.08 15.84 -3.55
CA THR A 289 17.74 15.41 -3.94
C THR A 289 17.44 15.91 -5.34
N LYS A 290 17.14 14.99 -6.26
CA LYS A 290 16.93 15.29 -7.68
C LYS A 290 15.84 14.40 -8.27
N LEU A 291 14.85 15.02 -8.89
CA LEU A 291 13.90 14.40 -9.79
C LEU A 291 14.34 14.67 -11.24
N SER A 292 14.41 13.63 -12.06
CA SER A 292 14.60 13.71 -13.50
C SER A 292 13.47 12.98 -14.18
N VAL A 293 12.84 13.62 -15.16
CA VAL A 293 11.73 13.06 -15.93
C VAL A 293 11.99 13.26 -17.41
N ASP A 294 11.90 12.15 -18.16
CA ASP A 294 11.81 12.15 -19.61
C ASP A 294 10.42 11.66 -20.02
N LEU A 295 9.67 12.50 -20.74
CA LEU A 295 8.43 12.10 -21.40
C LEU A 295 8.64 12.10 -22.91
N PHE A 296 8.20 11.04 -23.57
CA PHE A 296 8.28 10.89 -25.02
C PHE A 296 6.86 10.90 -25.58
N VAL A 297 6.53 11.96 -26.30
CA VAL A 297 5.16 12.28 -26.69
C VAL A 297 5.01 12.17 -28.20
N ASP A 298 4.04 11.42 -28.69
CA ASP A 298 3.79 11.28 -30.12
C ASP A 298 3.04 12.48 -30.72
N SER A 299 2.82 12.47 -32.03
CA SER A 299 2.07 13.51 -32.73
C SER A 299 0.59 13.61 -32.32
N GLY A 300 0.06 12.55 -31.71
CA GLY A 300 -1.29 12.53 -31.12
C GLY A 300 -1.35 13.10 -29.71
N LEU A 301 -0.22 13.62 -29.19
CA LEU A 301 -0.06 14.14 -27.84
C LEU A 301 -0.20 13.09 -26.73
N HIS A 302 0.00 11.81 -27.06
CA HIS A 302 0.04 10.74 -26.07
C HIS A 302 1.47 10.48 -25.60
N VAL A 303 1.65 10.29 -24.30
CA VAL A 303 2.93 9.85 -23.74
C VAL A 303 3.12 8.37 -24.05
N ARG A 304 4.09 8.06 -24.91
CA ARG A 304 4.43 6.71 -25.39
C ARG A 304 5.54 6.03 -24.60
N LYS A 305 6.41 6.83 -23.99
CA LYS A 305 7.46 6.36 -23.09
C LYS A 305 7.70 7.38 -22.00
N GLN A 306 8.01 6.91 -20.81
CA GLN A 306 8.30 7.74 -19.66
C GLN A 306 9.45 7.13 -18.86
N ASN A 307 10.45 7.94 -18.54
CA ASN A 307 11.49 7.59 -17.58
C ASN A 307 11.43 8.59 -16.42
N VAL A 308 11.36 8.09 -15.19
CA VAL A 308 11.38 8.89 -13.96
C VAL A 308 12.50 8.36 -13.08
N GLU A 309 13.39 9.25 -12.65
CA GLU A 309 14.41 8.98 -11.65
C GLU A 309 14.32 10.00 -10.54
N LEU A 310 13.99 9.55 -9.34
CA LEU A 310 13.97 10.38 -8.13
C LEU A 310 15.04 9.87 -7.18
N ASN A 311 16.04 10.67 -6.87
CA ASN A 311 16.93 10.45 -5.74
C ASN A 311 16.56 11.41 -4.61
N VAL A 312 16.41 10.91 -3.40
CA VAL A 312 16.18 11.72 -2.20
C VAL A 312 17.35 11.54 -1.25
N ALA A 313 18.04 12.64 -0.96
CA ALA A 313 19.07 12.68 0.06
C ALA A 313 18.42 12.66 1.44
N LEU A 314 18.95 11.83 2.33
CA LEU A 314 18.41 11.63 3.65
C LEU A 314 19.44 12.12 4.69
N PRO A 315 19.01 12.87 5.72
CA PRO A 315 19.85 13.20 6.86
C PRO A 315 20.24 11.91 7.60
N SER A 316 21.51 11.83 8.03
CA SER A 316 21.98 10.71 8.82
C SER A 316 21.35 10.76 10.22
N SER A 317 20.71 9.69 10.65
CA SER A 317 20.27 9.50 12.04
C SER A 317 20.39 8.04 12.44
N GLU A 318 20.42 7.75 13.75
CA GLU A 318 20.42 6.37 14.24
C GLU A 318 19.16 5.60 13.81
N ASP A 319 18.02 6.29 13.71
CA ASP A 319 16.73 5.72 13.28
C ASP A 319 16.62 5.53 11.76
N LEU A 320 17.51 6.15 10.98
CA LEU A 320 17.48 6.11 9.51
C LEU A 320 18.89 5.81 8.98
N PRO A 321 19.24 4.52 8.83
CA PRO A 321 20.59 4.07 8.44
C PRO A 321 20.89 4.29 6.93
N LEU A 322 20.30 5.33 6.32
CA LEU A 322 20.36 5.62 4.90
C LEU A 322 20.96 7.01 4.65
N LYS A 323 21.84 7.09 3.66
CA LYS A 323 22.32 8.36 3.08
C LYS A 323 21.36 8.88 2.01
N SER A 324 20.79 8.00 1.20
CA SER A 324 19.82 8.36 0.18
C SER A 324 18.96 7.17 -0.21
N ILE A 325 17.82 7.46 -0.83
CA ILE A 325 16.97 6.48 -1.47
C ILE A 325 16.64 6.96 -2.88
N SER A 326 16.79 6.09 -3.87
CA SER A 326 16.47 6.38 -5.26
C SER A 326 15.40 5.43 -5.80
N PHE A 327 14.47 6.02 -6.52
CA PHE A 327 13.39 5.37 -7.25
C PHE A 327 13.65 5.56 -8.73
N LYS A 328 13.55 4.48 -9.51
CA LYS A 328 13.51 4.55 -10.97
C LYS A 328 12.27 3.87 -11.48
N SER A 329 11.58 4.53 -12.40
CA SER A 329 10.45 3.99 -13.13
C SER A 329 10.66 4.22 -14.62
N GLN A 330 10.42 3.19 -15.42
CA GLN A 330 10.32 3.29 -16.87
C GLN A 330 9.01 2.66 -17.31
N SER A 331 8.32 3.29 -18.25
CA SER A 331 7.13 2.72 -18.86
C SER A 331 7.05 3.03 -20.34
N GLU A 332 6.40 2.14 -21.07
CA GLU A 332 6.04 2.32 -22.48
C GLU A 332 4.56 2.05 -22.67
N SER A 333 3.92 2.74 -23.60
CA SER A 333 2.52 2.56 -23.95
C SER A 333 2.34 2.47 -25.47
N TRP A 334 1.45 1.58 -25.89
CA TRP A 334 1.10 1.34 -27.28
C TRP A 334 -0.38 0.94 -27.39
N ASN A 335 -0.86 0.76 -28.62
CA ASN A 335 -2.27 0.45 -28.91
C ASN A 335 -3.27 1.41 -28.21
N ILE A 336 -2.89 2.69 -28.09
CA ILE A 336 -3.67 3.72 -27.39
C ILE A 336 -4.96 4.00 -28.15
N ASN A 337 -6.09 3.94 -27.45
CA ASN A 337 -7.44 4.05 -27.99
C ASN A 337 -7.73 3.05 -29.13
N GLY A 338 -6.94 1.97 -29.20
CA GLY A 338 -7.13 0.87 -30.13
C GLY A 338 -7.96 -0.26 -29.53
N LYS A 339 -8.04 -1.36 -30.25
CA LYS A 339 -8.77 -2.56 -29.79
C LYS A 339 -7.90 -3.30 -28.77
N VAL A 340 -8.27 -3.21 -27.50
CA VAL A 340 -7.63 -3.90 -26.39
C VAL A 340 -8.67 -4.78 -25.70
N THR A 341 -8.26 -5.97 -25.25
CA THR A 341 -9.11 -6.87 -24.46
C THR A 341 -8.31 -7.30 -23.23
N ALA A 342 -8.81 -6.95 -22.06
CA ALA A 342 -8.18 -7.35 -20.80
C ALA A 342 -8.26 -8.87 -20.63
N ASP A 343 -7.20 -9.46 -20.10
CA ASP A 343 -7.11 -10.90 -19.86
C ASP A 343 -7.90 -11.25 -18.58
N GLN A 344 -9.16 -11.62 -18.75
CA GLN A 344 -10.04 -12.00 -17.65
C GLN A 344 -9.50 -13.25 -16.92
N MET A 345 -9.53 -13.21 -15.59
CA MET A 345 -9.16 -14.33 -14.73
C MET A 345 -10.41 -15.03 -14.18
N SER A 346 -10.35 -16.36 -14.07
CA SER A 346 -11.42 -17.12 -13.41
C SER A 346 -11.44 -16.82 -11.92
N THR A 347 -12.65 -16.66 -11.37
CA THR A 347 -12.91 -16.57 -9.93
C THR A 347 -13.36 -17.91 -9.34
N GLU A 348 -13.49 -18.94 -10.16
CA GLU A 348 -13.88 -20.27 -9.72
C GLU A 348 -12.83 -20.84 -8.75
N GLY A 349 -13.25 -21.17 -7.53
CA GLY A 349 -12.35 -21.67 -6.49
C GLY A 349 -11.41 -20.63 -5.89
N ALA A 350 -11.54 -19.36 -6.27
CA ALA A 350 -10.70 -18.29 -5.75
C ALA A 350 -10.87 -18.13 -4.23
N PHE A 351 -9.76 -17.82 -3.56
CA PHE A 351 -9.78 -17.49 -2.13
C PHE A 351 -10.39 -16.11 -1.95
N ASP A 352 -11.59 -16.05 -1.36
CA ASP A 352 -12.25 -14.80 -1.02
C ASP A 352 -11.55 -14.13 0.15
N MET A 353 -10.97 -12.97 -0.14
CA MET A 353 -10.18 -12.17 0.77
C MET A 353 -11.00 -11.20 1.62
N SER A 354 -12.31 -11.07 1.36
CA SER A 354 -13.20 -10.21 2.13
C SER A 354 -13.86 -10.91 3.32
N SER A 355 -14.16 -12.20 3.19
CA SER A 355 -14.94 -12.95 4.18
C SER A 355 -14.09 -13.65 5.24
N ILE A 356 -12.76 -13.72 5.05
CA ILE A 356 -11.85 -14.48 5.91
C ILE A 356 -10.65 -13.61 6.28
N GLN A 357 -10.42 -13.37 7.58
CA GLN A 357 -9.07 -13.07 8.07
C GLN A 357 -8.23 -14.32 7.78
N LEU A 358 -7.54 -14.36 6.63
CA LEU A 358 -6.73 -15.51 6.27
C LEU A 358 -5.68 -15.75 7.34
N THR A 359 -5.71 -16.94 7.91
CA THR A 359 -4.66 -17.36 8.83
C THR A 359 -3.37 -17.63 8.04
N PRO A 360 -2.19 -17.58 8.70
CA PRO A 360 -0.94 -17.96 8.06
C PRO A 360 -1.01 -19.34 7.41
N GLY A 361 -1.59 -20.34 8.07
CA GLY A 361 -1.69 -21.70 7.56
C GLY A 361 -2.66 -21.87 6.40
N GLN A 362 -3.79 -21.14 6.39
CA GLN A 362 -4.64 -21.07 5.21
C GLN A 362 -3.89 -20.48 4.02
N THR A 363 -3.16 -19.39 4.25
CA THR A 363 -2.31 -18.76 3.24
C THR A 363 -1.28 -19.75 2.71
N MET A 364 -0.47 -20.35 3.59
CA MET A 364 0.59 -21.28 3.20
C MET A 364 0.05 -22.52 2.45
N ARG A 365 -1.14 -23.01 2.78
CA ARG A 365 -1.76 -24.15 2.07
C ARG A 365 -2.12 -23.83 0.62
N ASN A 366 -2.40 -22.57 0.31
CA ASN A 366 -2.66 -22.16 -1.07
C ASN A 366 -1.39 -22.17 -1.92
N PHE A 367 -0.18 -22.32 -1.35
CA PHE A 367 1.06 -22.34 -2.12
C PHE A 367 1.63 -23.76 -2.28
N ASP A 368 2.32 -24.01 -3.40
CA ASP A 368 3.25 -25.13 -3.55
C ASP A 368 4.42 -24.93 -2.58
N VAL A 369 4.74 -25.95 -1.79
CA VAL A 369 5.83 -25.93 -0.80
C VAL A 369 7.20 -25.67 -1.41
N ASN A 370 7.37 -25.90 -2.71
CA ASN A 370 8.62 -25.67 -3.44
C ASN A 370 8.65 -24.32 -4.20
N SER A 371 7.56 -23.55 -4.16
CA SER A 371 7.48 -22.26 -4.84
C SER A 371 8.35 -21.20 -4.17
N ASN A 372 8.77 -20.20 -4.95
CA ASN A 372 9.50 -19.06 -4.39
C ASN A 372 8.61 -18.27 -3.42
N ALA A 373 7.32 -18.14 -3.75
CA ALA A 373 6.36 -17.44 -2.90
C ALA A 373 6.21 -18.12 -1.53
N TYR A 374 6.08 -19.45 -1.48
CA TYR A 374 6.03 -20.19 -0.22
C TYR A 374 7.27 -19.93 0.64
N ARG A 375 8.47 -20.01 0.04
CA ARG A 375 9.73 -19.75 0.74
C ARG A 375 9.77 -18.33 1.30
N ILE A 376 9.43 -17.32 0.49
CA ILE A 376 9.46 -15.91 0.93
C ILE A 376 8.48 -15.68 2.07
N LEU A 377 7.24 -16.16 1.96
CA LEU A 377 6.23 -16.00 3.02
C LEU A 377 6.68 -16.65 4.33
N LYS A 378 7.25 -17.85 4.26
CA LYS A 378 7.63 -18.62 5.45
C LYS A 378 8.96 -18.16 6.06
N GLU A 379 10.01 -18.07 5.26
CA GLU A 379 11.38 -17.88 5.74
C GLU A 379 11.72 -16.40 5.91
N ASP A 380 11.41 -15.58 4.90
CA ASP A 380 11.77 -14.17 4.87
C ASP A 380 10.76 -13.29 5.63
N MET A 381 9.46 -13.48 5.34
CA MET A 381 8.40 -12.72 6.01
C MET A 381 7.98 -13.32 7.35
N GLY A 382 8.30 -14.60 7.59
CA GLY A 382 8.03 -15.25 8.87
C GLY A 382 6.55 -15.34 9.22
N ILE A 383 5.63 -15.41 8.25
CA ILE A 383 4.19 -15.28 8.55
C ILE A 383 3.66 -16.40 9.47
N THR A 384 4.36 -17.53 9.55
CA THR A 384 4.01 -18.67 10.41
C THR A 384 4.61 -18.59 11.81
N LYS A 385 5.55 -17.66 12.04
CA LYS A 385 6.28 -17.54 13.30
C LYS A 385 5.37 -17.02 14.40
N LYS A 386 5.47 -17.64 15.57
CA LYS A 386 4.79 -17.19 16.80
C LYS A 386 5.75 -17.31 17.96
N SER A 387 5.70 -16.33 18.85
CA SER A 387 6.44 -16.37 20.11
C SER A 387 5.50 -15.95 21.22
N LEU A 388 5.37 -16.80 22.24
CA LEU A 388 4.58 -16.54 23.44
C LEU A 388 5.51 -16.66 24.65
N VAL A 389 5.28 -15.81 25.64
CA VAL A 389 5.98 -15.84 26.92
C VAL A 389 4.93 -15.96 28.01
N ILE A 390 5.05 -17.00 28.84
CA ILE A 390 4.20 -17.19 30.02
C ILE A 390 5.04 -16.94 31.26
N ALA A 391 4.73 -15.88 31.99
CA ALA A 391 5.36 -15.59 33.28
C ALA A 391 4.92 -16.58 34.38
N PRO A 392 5.71 -16.77 35.45
CA PRO A 392 5.30 -17.61 36.59
C PRO A 392 3.97 -17.19 37.24
N ASP A 393 3.66 -15.89 37.22
CA ASP A 393 2.46 -15.25 37.78
C ASP A 393 1.54 -14.66 36.70
N ASP A 394 1.59 -15.20 35.48
CA ASP A 394 0.82 -14.72 34.34
C ASP A 394 -0.69 -14.80 34.57
N GLU A 395 -1.36 -13.65 34.57
CA GLU A 395 -2.81 -13.56 34.79
C GLU A 395 -3.64 -13.88 33.54
N TYR A 396 -3.03 -13.87 32.35
CA TYR A 396 -3.72 -14.16 31.09
C TYR A 396 -3.73 -15.66 30.79
N TYR A 397 -2.58 -16.30 30.87
CA TYR A 397 -2.45 -17.74 30.64
C TYR A 397 -2.71 -18.58 31.91
N TYR A 398 -2.75 -17.96 33.09
CA TYR A 398 -3.02 -18.56 34.41
C TYR A 398 -2.52 -20.02 34.55
N PRO A 399 -1.22 -20.26 34.39
CA PRO A 399 -0.67 -21.61 34.42
C PRO A 399 -0.80 -22.21 35.83
N VAL A 400 -1.26 -23.47 35.92
CA VAL A 400 -1.36 -24.18 37.19
C VAL A 400 -0.52 -25.45 37.18
N VAL A 401 0.15 -25.74 38.29
CA VAL A 401 0.98 -26.95 38.42
C VAL A 401 0.17 -28.04 39.11
N VAL A 402 -0.06 -29.14 38.39
CA VAL A 402 -0.71 -30.35 38.93
C VAL A 402 0.32 -31.46 39.00
N GLY A 403 0.73 -31.82 40.22
CA GLY A 403 1.84 -32.74 40.44
C GLY A 403 3.16 -32.13 39.94
N ASN A 404 3.68 -32.64 38.82
CA ASN A 404 4.87 -32.12 38.15
C ASN A 404 4.58 -31.62 36.72
N THR A 405 3.31 -31.40 36.38
CA THR A 405 2.86 -30.99 35.05
C THR A 405 2.30 -29.57 35.10
N THR A 406 2.83 -28.68 34.25
CA THR A 406 2.22 -27.38 33.98
C THR A 406 0.99 -27.56 33.10
N MET A 407 -0.14 -27.07 33.59
CA MET A 407 -1.43 -27.09 32.92
C MET A 407 -1.80 -25.65 32.55
N VAL A 408 -2.40 -25.46 31.38
CA VAL A 408 -2.85 -24.15 30.88
C VAL A 408 -4.29 -24.21 30.37
N PRO A 409 -5.04 -23.11 30.40
CA PRO A 409 -6.30 -23.00 29.69
C PRO A 409 -6.05 -23.20 28.18
N LEU A 410 -6.59 -24.28 27.65
CA LEU A 410 -6.31 -24.74 26.29
C LEU A 410 -6.61 -23.67 25.24
N ARG A 411 -7.72 -22.93 25.41
CA ARG A 411 -8.24 -22.02 24.37
C ARG A 411 -7.28 -20.87 24.09
N TYR A 412 -6.79 -20.18 25.12
CA TYR A 412 -5.92 -19.00 24.95
C TYR A 412 -4.62 -19.40 24.25
N VAL A 413 -3.92 -20.40 24.78
CA VAL A 413 -2.65 -20.88 24.20
C VAL A 413 -2.84 -21.41 22.78
N ALA A 414 -3.92 -22.15 22.52
CA ALA A 414 -4.20 -22.66 21.17
C ALA A 414 -4.48 -21.53 20.18
N GLN A 415 -5.29 -20.54 20.54
CA GLN A 415 -5.66 -19.42 19.67
C GLN A 415 -4.47 -18.49 19.38
N ASP A 416 -3.59 -18.25 20.35
CA ASP A 416 -2.38 -17.43 20.13
C ASP A 416 -1.37 -18.12 19.20
N LEU A 417 -1.43 -19.44 19.11
CA LEU A 417 -0.76 -20.27 18.11
C LEU A 417 -1.61 -20.47 16.84
N ASP A 418 -2.58 -19.60 16.57
CA ASP A 418 -3.53 -19.63 15.43
C ASP A 418 -4.43 -20.88 15.33
N ALA A 419 -4.39 -21.79 16.29
CA ALA A 419 -5.12 -23.05 16.19
C ALA A 419 -6.63 -22.85 16.39
N LYS A 420 -7.42 -23.55 15.57
CA LYS A 420 -8.88 -23.53 15.68
C LYS A 420 -9.32 -24.45 16.81
N VAL A 421 -10.18 -23.97 17.71
CA VAL A 421 -10.71 -24.74 18.84
C VAL A 421 -12.21 -24.95 18.69
N GLU A 422 -12.65 -26.21 18.73
CA GLU A 422 -14.04 -26.62 18.65
C GLU A 422 -14.43 -27.47 19.87
N TRP A 423 -15.67 -27.34 20.31
CA TRP A 423 -16.22 -28.12 21.43
C TRP A 423 -17.25 -29.14 20.92
N ASP A 424 -16.96 -30.42 21.12
CA ASP A 424 -17.91 -31.52 20.93
C ASP A 424 -18.61 -31.83 22.26
N LYS A 425 -19.79 -31.24 22.41
CA LYS A 425 -20.64 -31.42 23.59
C LYS A 425 -21.11 -32.87 23.78
N ALA A 426 -21.38 -33.59 22.70
CA ALA A 426 -21.93 -34.95 22.77
C ALA A 426 -20.88 -35.92 23.35
N ASN A 427 -19.62 -35.76 22.96
CA ASN A 427 -18.54 -36.63 23.38
C ASN A 427 -17.71 -36.09 24.56
N ARG A 428 -18.02 -34.85 25.01
CA ARG A 428 -17.28 -34.08 26.02
C ARG A 428 -15.80 -33.91 25.64
N GLN A 429 -15.54 -33.48 24.41
CA GLN A 429 -14.22 -33.38 23.81
C GLN A 429 -13.95 -32.00 23.23
N ILE A 430 -12.71 -31.54 23.39
CA ILE A 430 -12.19 -30.33 22.75
C ILE A 430 -11.35 -30.79 21.57
N ILE A 431 -11.65 -30.26 20.39
CA ILE A 431 -10.91 -30.54 19.15
C ILE A 431 -10.12 -29.28 18.81
N VAL A 432 -8.80 -29.39 18.83
CA VAL A 432 -7.87 -28.35 18.39
C VAL A 432 -7.38 -28.74 17.00
N THR A 433 -7.45 -27.84 16.03
CA THR A 433 -6.90 -28.03 14.70
C THR A 433 -5.73 -27.07 14.49
N ASP A 434 -4.54 -27.63 14.30
CA ASP A 434 -3.35 -26.84 13.98
C ASP A 434 -3.53 -26.12 12.65
N ASP A 435 -3.28 -24.82 12.65
CA ASP A 435 -3.55 -24.00 11.47
C ASP A 435 -2.58 -24.28 10.33
N LEU A 436 -1.33 -24.65 10.59
CA LEU A 436 -0.34 -24.88 9.53
C LEU A 436 -0.50 -26.27 8.89
N SER A 437 -0.52 -27.33 9.70
CA SER A 437 -0.55 -28.72 9.23
C SER A 437 -1.95 -29.28 9.05
N GLY A 438 -2.98 -28.67 9.63
CA GLY A 438 -4.33 -29.23 9.68
C GLY A 438 -4.50 -30.42 10.63
N LYS A 439 -3.46 -30.76 11.42
CA LYS A 439 -3.51 -31.86 12.39
C LYS A 439 -4.59 -31.61 13.44
N LYS A 440 -5.34 -32.66 13.77
CA LYS A 440 -6.38 -32.62 14.81
C LYS A 440 -5.86 -33.20 16.12
N ILE A 441 -6.02 -32.46 17.20
CA ILE A 441 -5.73 -32.86 18.57
C ILE A 441 -7.04 -32.90 19.33
N THR A 442 -7.36 -34.04 19.95
CA THR A 442 -8.59 -34.22 20.71
C THR A 442 -8.28 -34.47 22.18
N PHE A 443 -8.80 -33.59 23.04
CA PHE A 443 -8.74 -33.70 24.49
C PHE A 443 -10.12 -34.05 25.03
N LYS A 444 -10.22 -35.12 25.82
CA LYS A 444 -11.48 -35.50 26.49
C LYS A 444 -11.43 -35.12 27.96
N ILE A 445 -12.45 -34.41 28.44
CA ILE A 445 -12.54 -34.01 29.85
C ILE A 445 -12.50 -35.26 30.77
N GLY A 446 -11.64 -35.22 31.78
CA GLY A 446 -11.41 -36.30 32.75
C GLY A 446 -10.50 -37.43 32.25
N SER A 447 -10.06 -37.39 30.98
CA SER A 447 -9.15 -38.38 30.39
C SER A 447 -7.69 -38.04 30.66
N ASN A 448 -6.85 -39.06 30.82
CA ASN A 448 -5.38 -38.97 30.77
C ASN A 448 -4.82 -39.43 29.41
N VAL A 449 -5.64 -39.37 28.36
CA VAL A 449 -5.27 -39.73 26.98
C VAL A 449 -5.82 -38.66 26.06
N ALA A 450 -4.95 -38.10 25.22
CA ALA A 450 -5.30 -37.29 24.06
C ALA A 450 -5.21 -38.14 22.79
N VAL A 451 -5.86 -37.69 21.72
CA VAL A 451 -5.71 -38.27 20.38
C VAL A 451 -5.10 -37.22 19.47
N ILE A 452 -3.90 -37.49 18.95
CA ILE A 452 -3.17 -36.59 18.05
C ILE A 452 -3.12 -37.28 16.69
N ASP A 453 -3.82 -36.73 15.71
CA ASP A 453 -3.91 -37.27 14.35
C ASP A 453 -4.27 -38.77 14.31
N GLY A 454 -5.26 -39.15 15.13
CA GLY A 454 -5.72 -40.54 15.28
C GLY A 454 -4.88 -41.41 16.23
N VAL A 455 -3.71 -40.96 16.66
CA VAL A 455 -2.82 -41.71 17.57
C VAL A 455 -3.12 -41.35 19.03
N LYS A 456 -3.30 -42.37 19.88
CA LYS A 456 -3.51 -42.18 21.33
C LYS A 456 -2.19 -41.83 22.01
N VAL A 457 -2.16 -40.72 22.73
CA VAL A 457 -1.01 -40.24 23.50
C VAL A 457 -1.38 -40.10 24.97
N LYS A 458 -0.58 -40.71 25.85
CA LYS A 458 -0.77 -40.64 27.29
C LYS A 458 -0.39 -39.25 27.80
N LEU A 459 -1.25 -38.67 28.63
CA LEU A 459 -1.03 -37.40 29.31
C LEU A 459 -0.47 -37.64 30.70
N GLU A 460 0.44 -36.78 31.14
CA GLU A 460 0.98 -36.83 32.51
C GLU A 460 -0.07 -36.45 33.55
N SER A 461 -0.96 -35.53 33.20
CA SER A 461 -2.09 -35.10 34.03
C SER A 461 -3.39 -35.17 33.24
N LYS A 462 -4.50 -35.44 33.95
CA LYS A 462 -5.83 -35.54 33.34
C LYS A 462 -6.30 -34.15 32.88
N VAL A 463 -7.03 -34.12 31.77
CA VAL A 463 -7.76 -32.93 31.34
C VAL A 463 -8.86 -32.61 32.37
N PHE A 464 -8.94 -31.37 32.83
CA PHE A 464 -9.98 -30.93 33.77
C PHE A 464 -10.58 -29.59 33.35
N VAL A 465 -11.67 -29.21 34.00
CA VAL A 465 -12.31 -27.90 33.85
C VAL A 465 -12.24 -27.22 35.20
N ASP A 466 -11.86 -25.95 35.21
CA ASP A 466 -11.82 -25.15 36.44
C ASP A 466 -13.22 -24.64 36.84
N GLU A 467 -13.27 -23.79 37.86
CA GLU A 467 -14.54 -23.21 38.36
C GLU A 467 -15.15 -22.16 37.42
N TYR A 468 -14.36 -21.59 36.51
CA TYR A 468 -14.79 -20.59 35.53
C TYR A 468 -15.23 -21.20 34.20
N GLY A 469 -15.01 -22.51 34.02
CA GLY A 469 -15.41 -23.26 32.82
C GLY A 469 -14.30 -23.44 31.79
N ASP A 470 -13.07 -23.04 32.11
CA ASP A 470 -11.91 -23.20 31.25
C ASP A 470 -11.35 -24.62 31.32
N THR A 471 -11.02 -25.17 30.16
CA THR A 471 -10.45 -26.51 30.06
C THR A 471 -8.94 -26.44 30.16
N TYR A 472 -8.37 -27.14 31.14
CA TYR A 472 -6.93 -27.22 31.36
C TYR A 472 -6.33 -28.50 30.77
N VAL A 473 -5.22 -28.34 30.07
CA VAL A 473 -4.46 -29.43 29.45
C VAL A 473 -2.96 -29.31 29.73
N PRO A 474 -2.18 -30.40 29.65
CA PRO A 474 -0.73 -30.33 29.77
C PRO A 474 -0.13 -29.44 28.68
N LEU A 475 0.54 -28.36 29.09
CA LEU A 475 1.06 -27.32 28.20
C LEU A 475 1.97 -27.89 27.11
N ARG A 476 2.94 -28.72 27.51
CA ARG A 476 3.92 -29.33 26.61
C ARG A 476 3.26 -30.09 25.45
N ILE A 477 2.27 -30.93 25.76
CA ILE A 477 1.57 -31.72 24.73
C ILE A 477 0.79 -30.82 23.79
N LEU A 478 0.12 -29.77 24.30
CA LEU A 478 -0.60 -28.81 23.47
C LEU A 478 0.35 -28.09 22.50
N VAL A 479 1.42 -27.50 23.02
CA VAL A 479 2.38 -26.69 22.26
C VAL A 479 3.15 -27.51 21.22
N GLU A 480 3.70 -28.67 21.61
CA GLU A 480 4.45 -29.55 20.69
C GLU A 480 3.55 -30.08 19.56
N SER A 481 2.26 -30.33 19.85
CA SER A 481 1.30 -30.76 18.83
C SER A 481 0.97 -29.64 17.82
N LEU A 482 1.15 -28.38 18.21
CA LEU A 482 0.96 -27.19 17.37
C LEU A 482 2.28 -26.72 16.73
N GLN A 483 3.26 -27.62 16.64
CA GLN A 483 4.57 -27.39 15.98
C GLN A 483 5.44 -26.31 16.64
N ALA A 484 5.16 -25.98 17.89
CA ALA A 484 5.96 -25.04 18.67
C ALA A 484 6.90 -25.79 19.61
N THR A 485 8.03 -25.15 19.94
CA THR A 485 8.97 -25.60 20.97
C THR A 485 8.67 -24.91 22.28
N ILE A 486 9.06 -25.55 23.39
CA ILE A 486 8.87 -25.02 24.74
C ILE A 486 10.19 -25.08 25.51
N GLU A 487 10.61 -23.94 26.05
CA GLU A 487 11.77 -23.81 26.92
C GLU A 487 11.36 -23.09 28.21
N LYS A 488 12.00 -23.46 29.32
CA LYS A 488 11.81 -22.77 30.60
C LYS A 488 13.15 -22.20 31.03
N ASP A 489 13.19 -20.91 31.32
CA ASP A 489 14.42 -20.25 31.76
C ASP A 489 14.68 -20.39 33.27
N SER A 490 15.77 -19.79 33.74
CA SER A 490 16.17 -19.81 35.15
C SER A 490 15.23 -19.04 36.07
N ASP A 491 14.55 -18.02 35.54
CA ASP A 491 13.67 -17.14 36.29
C ASP A 491 12.23 -17.67 36.34
N GLY A 492 11.98 -18.74 35.59
CA GLY A 492 10.74 -19.50 35.60
C GLY A 492 9.79 -19.17 34.46
N TYR A 493 10.18 -18.28 33.55
CA TYR A 493 9.40 -17.96 32.35
C TYR A 493 9.37 -19.17 31.41
N ILE A 494 8.23 -19.36 30.77
CA ILE A 494 8.05 -20.38 29.74
C ILE A 494 8.01 -19.68 28.39
N LEU A 495 9.00 -19.97 27.56
CA LEU A 495 9.14 -19.47 26.20
C LEU A 495 8.57 -20.51 25.24
N ILE A 496 7.65 -20.08 24.39
CA ILE A 496 7.00 -20.92 23.38
C ILE A 496 7.26 -20.30 22.02
N ASP A 497 7.95 -21.03 21.14
CA ASP A 497 8.33 -20.54 19.82
C ASP A 497 7.90 -21.49 18.72
N ARG A 498 7.17 -20.98 17.73
CA ARG A 498 6.90 -21.65 16.46
C ARG A 498 7.72 -21.00 15.36
N LYS A 499 8.51 -21.79 14.64
CA LYS A 499 9.42 -21.32 13.59
C LYS A 499 8.76 -21.15 12.24
#